data_AF-A0A4Y2AHW8-F1
#
_entry.id   AF-A0A4Y2AHW8-F1
#
_cell.length_a   1.000
_cell.length_b   1.000
_cell.length_c   1.000
_cell.angle_alpha   90.00
_cell.angle_beta   90.00
_cell.angle_gamma   90.00
#
_symmetry.space_group_name_H-M   'P 1'
#
loop_
_entity.id
_entity.type
_entity.pdbx_description
1 polymer ?
#
loop_
_entity_poly.entity_id
_entity_poly.type
_entity_poly.pdbx_seq_one_letter_code
_entity_poly.pdbx_strand_id
1 'polypeptide(L)'
;MIYYSKTNKYIKQGFCTISSSLCHDPCGVWDHLKSVFNHVVMLNPNVKQLHIISNSPTSQYRNKLNFYLFTKEIVKYFPALASATWNYTKSGQCKGAPDGTGSIIKQSADKAVTEGNDIPDVDALFKVLRERYTGVFVTTASESDITVIEKSLPQRIKPFVGTMKVHQISWCRAKPSSIDARSLSCFKCKPGNKCIHYHIKSHSYQDEMVDNSAIKINSWVAVQSEDEWCSQVREVVEVIDEDIKVNFMIRAGQQSVNITSSSLLKQTASGFL
;
A
#
# COMPACT_ATOMS: atom_id res chain seq x y z
N MET A 1 -11.89 -0.43 -11.90
CA MET A 1 -12.53 0.80 -12.44
C MET A 1 -12.27 1.93 -11.47
N ILE A 2 -11.95 3.12 -11.98
CA ILE A 2 -11.60 4.30 -11.20
C ILE A 2 -12.66 5.37 -11.45
N TYR A 3 -13.12 6.02 -10.37
CA TYR A 3 -14.04 7.14 -10.41
C TYR A 3 -13.44 8.32 -9.67
N TYR A 4 -13.42 9.49 -10.30
CA TYR A 4 -12.93 10.71 -9.67
C TYR A 4 -13.70 11.93 -10.17
N SER A 5 -13.75 12.97 -9.33
CA SER A 5 -14.34 14.26 -9.68
C SER A 5 -13.23 15.24 -10.02
N LYS A 6 -13.31 15.84 -11.20
CA LYS A 6 -12.46 16.96 -11.63
C LYS A 6 -13.40 18.07 -12.09
N THR A 7 -13.25 19.28 -11.55
CA THR A 7 -14.07 20.46 -11.92
C THR A 7 -15.58 20.17 -11.92
N ASN A 8 -16.09 19.48 -10.89
CA ASN A 8 -17.50 19.07 -10.74
C ASN A 8 -18.04 18.13 -11.83
N LYS A 9 -17.17 17.49 -12.61
CA LYS A 9 -17.53 16.40 -13.53
C LYS A 9 -17.02 15.06 -13.01
N TYR A 10 -17.88 14.06 -13.04
CA TYR A 10 -17.52 12.68 -12.73
C TYR A 10 -16.87 12.03 -13.95
N ILE A 11 -15.62 11.58 -13.78
CA ILE A 11 -14.89 10.84 -14.79
C ILE A 11 -14.81 9.38 -14.35
N LYS A 12 -15.11 8.48 -15.29
CA LYS A 12 -14.96 7.04 -15.13
C LYS A 12 -13.86 6.54 -16.06
N GLN A 13 -12.99 5.68 -15.56
CA GLN A 13 -11.97 5.02 -16.36
C GLN A 13 -11.84 3.56 -15.96
N GLY A 14 -11.89 2.66 -16.93
CA GLY A 14 -11.54 1.27 -16.68
C GLY A 14 -10.02 1.11 -16.61
N PHE A 15 -9.56 0.27 -15.70
CA PHE A 15 -8.14 0.06 -15.43
C PHE A 15 -7.91 -1.42 -15.20
N CYS A 16 -6.84 -1.96 -15.77
CA CYS A 16 -6.45 -3.36 -15.63
C CYS A 16 -4.94 -3.44 -15.41
N THR A 17 -4.55 -4.21 -14.41
CA THR A 17 -3.17 -4.65 -14.20
C THR A 17 -3.06 -6.12 -14.58
N ILE A 18 -1.95 -6.49 -15.21
CA ILE A 18 -1.59 -7.89 -15.48
C ILE A 18 -0.18 -8.15 -14.94
N SER A 19 0.10 -9.39 -14.56
CA SER A 19 1.42 -9.79 -14.07
C SER A 19 1.68 -11.24 -14.47
N SER A 20 2.95 -11.58 -14.66
CA SER A 20 3.40 -12.97 -14.73
C SER A 20 3.31 -13.69 -13.39
N SER A 21 3.24 -12.93 -12.28
CA SER A 21 3.19 -13.50 -10.94
C SER A 21 1.88 -14.19 -10.64
N LEU A 22 1.98 -15.35 -10.00
CA LEU A 22 0.83 -16.09 -9.48
C LEU A 22 0.52 -15.72 -8.02
N CYS A 23 1.27 -14.77 -7.44
CA CYS A 23 1.08 -14.32 -6.08
C CYS A 23 -0.26 -13.57 -5.95
N HIS A 24 -1.17 -14.15 -5.20
CA HIS A 24 -2.53 -13.65 -4.99
C HIS A 24 -2.81 -13.38 -3.51
N ASP A 25 -1.76 -13.26 -2.71
CA ASP A 25 -1.86 -12.86 -1.31
C ASP A 25 -1.99 -11.32 -1.20
N PRO A 26 -2.04 -10.75 0.01
CA PRO A 26 -2.11 -9.30 0.16
C PRO A 26 -0.92 -8.55 -0.44
N CYS A 27 0.30 -9.09 -0.42
CA CYS A 27 1.47 -8.44 -1.00
C CYS A 27 1.32 -8.33 -2.52
N GLY A 28 0.93 -9.43 -3.19
CA GLY A 28 0.61 -9.42 -4.62
C GLY A 28 -0.52 -8.45 -4.96
N VAL A 29 -1.58 -8.42 -4.14
CA VAL A 29 -2.66 -7.43 -4.29
C VAL A 29 -2.15 -5.99 -4.23
N TRP A 30 -1.25 -5.68 -3.30
CA TRP A 30 -0.71 -4.34 -3.14
C TRP A 30 0.24 -3.93 -4.26
N ASP A 31 0.95 -4.87 -4.87
CA ASP A 31 1.69 -4.62 -6.11
C ASP A 31 0.75 -4.22 -7.26
N HIS A 32 -0.34 -4.95 -7.47
CA HIS A 32 -1.36 -4.54 -8.45
C HIS A 32 -2.00 -3.19 -8.10
N LEU A 33 -2.23 -2.89 -6.82
CA LEU A 33 -2.80 -1.60 -6.38
C LEU A 33 -1.81 -0.44 -6.53
N LYS A 34 -0.51 -0.67 -6.38
CA LYS A 34 0.54 0.34 -6.60
C LYS A 34 0.39 0.97 -7.99
N SER A 35 0.28 0.17 -9.04
CA SER A 35 0.10 0.68 -10.41
C SER A 35 -1.19 1.49 -10.56
N VAL A 36 -2.27 1.06 -9.89
CA VAL A 36 -3.54 1.81 -9.86
C VAL A 36 -3.37 3.15 -9.14
N PHE A 37 -2.72 3.16 -7.98
CA PHE A 37 -2.53 4.37 -7.18
C PHE A 37 -1.64 5.38 -7.88
N ASN A 38 -0.51 4.93 -8.45
CA ASN A 38 0.37 5.79 -9.25
C ASN A 38 -0.39 6.45 -10.40
N HIS A 39 -1.24 5.70 -11.10
CA HIS A 39 -2.09 6.26 -12.15
C HIS A 39 -3.11 7.27 -11.62
N VAL A 40 -3.76 6.99 -10.49
CA VAL A 40 -4.68 7.94 -9.84
C VAL A 40 -3.96 9.23 -9.45
N VAL A 41 -2.75 9.15 -8.91
CA VAL A 41 -1.93 10.31 -8.53
C VAL A 41 -1.52 11.12 -9.75
N MET A 42 -1.16 10.47 -10.86
CA MET A 42 -0.91 11.16 -12.13
C MET A 42 -2.13 11.94 -12.63
N LEU A 43 -3.33 11.38 -12.47
CA LEU A 43 -4.58 12.03 -12.88
C LEU A 43 -5.00 13.16 -11.92
N ASN A 44 -4.76 12.98 -10.63
CA ASN A 44 -5.07 13.92 -9.58
C ASN A 44 -4.08 13.80 -8.41
N PRO A 45 -3.08 14.67 -8.28
CA PRO A 45 -2.08 14.57 -7.22
C PRO A 45 -2.63 14.90 -5.82
N ASN A 46 -3.77 15.60 -5.76
CA ASN A 46 -4.33 16.13 -4.51
C ASN A 46 -5.55 15.32 -4.01
N VAL A 47 -5.46 13.99 -4.05
CA VAL A 47 -6.52 13.12 -3.51
C VAL A 47 -6.63 13.28 -2.00
N LYS A 48 -7.74 13.85 -1.54
CA LYS A 48 -8.03 14.02 -0.10
C LYS A 48 -8.81 12.85 0.50
N GLN A 49 -9.60 12.15 -0.31
CA GLN A 49 -10.45 11.06 0.12
C GLN A 49 -10.39 9.90 -0.86
N LEU A 50 -10.18 8.68 -0.35
CA LEU A 50 -10.13 7.47 -1.15
C LEU A 50 -11.17 6.46 -0.68
N HIS A 51 -11.93 5.90 -1.62
CA HIS A 51 -12.88 4.83 -1.35
C HIS A 51 -12.53 3.62 -2.23
N ILE A 52 -12.14 2.53 -1.57
CA ILE A 52 -11.89 1.25 -2.21
C ILE A 52 -13.12 0.37 -2.00
N ILE A 53 -13.53 -0.33 -3.05
CA ILE A 53 -14.59 -1.33 -3.00
C ILE A 53 -14.02 -2.61 -3.60
N SER A 54 -14.03 -3.69 -2.83
CA SER A 54 -13.60 -5.00 -3.28
C SER A 54 -14.58 -6.08 -2.82
N ASN A 55 -14.44 -7.26 -3.38
CA ASN A 55 -14.98 -8.46 -2.74
C ASN A 55 -14.22 -8.77 -1.43
N SER A 56 -14.70 -9.79 -0.72
CA SER A 56 -14.19 -10.12 0.61
C SER A 56 -13.52 -11.50 0.79
N PRO A 57 -12.83 -12.08 -0.21
CA PRO A 57 -11.99 -13.24 0.03
C PRO A 57 -10.94 -12.92 1.10
N THR A 58 -10.83 -13.81 2.07
CA THR A 58 -9.94 -13.66 3.22
C THR A 58 -8.48 -13.85 2.85
N SER A 59 -8.18 -14.59 1.78
CA SER A 59 -6.81 -14.74 1.28
C SER A 59 -6.22 -13.44 0.70
N GLN A 60 -7.07 -12.50 0.24
CA GLN A 60 -6.64 -11.31 -0.50
C GLN A 60 -6.93 -10.01 0.27
N TYR A 61 -8.21 -9.63 0.38
CA TYR A 61 -8.58 -8.28 0.78
C TYR A 61 -9.05 -8.18 2.24
N ARG A 62 -9.73 -9.21 2.76
CA ARG A 62 -10.33 -9.16 4.11
C ARG A 62 -9.50 -9.98 5.10
N ASN A 63 -8.31 -9.49 5.43
CA ASN A 63 -7.40 -10.11 6.40
C ASN A 63 -6.53 -9.09 7.14
N LYS A 64 -5.86 -9.57 8.20
CA LYS A 64 -5.00 -8.77 9.07
C LYS A 64 -3.88 -8.04 8.33
N LEU A 65 -3.32 -8.66 7.29
CA LEU A 65 -2.18 -8.13 6.55
C LEU A 65 -2.63 -6.98 5.66
N ASN A 66 -3.72 -7.14 4.91
CA ASN A 66 -4.29 -6.04 4.13
C ASN A 66 -4.72 -4.87 5.02
N PHE A 67 -5.28 -5.15 6.21
CA PHE A 67 -5.63 -4.09 7.17
C PHE A 67 -4.40 -3.31 7.64
N TYR A 68 -3.28 -3.98 7.90
CA TYR A 68 -2.00 -3.35 8.25
C TYR A 68 -1.46 -2.52 7.08
N LEU A 69 -1.34 -3.12 5.90
CA LEU A 69 -0.87 -2.43 4.69
C LEU A 69 -1.72 -1.20 4.39
N PHE A 70 -3.04 -1.29 4.56
CA PHE A 70 -3.95 -0.15 4.38
C PHE A 70 -3.66 1.03 5.32
N THR A 71 -3.08 0.79 6.50
CA THR A 71 -2.65 1.87 7.40
C THR A 71 -1.28 2.45 7.05
N LYS A 72 -0.35 1.62 6.57
CA LYS A 72 1.07 2.00 6.43
C LYS A 72 1.46 2.39 5.00
N GLU A 73 0.93 1.69 4.01
CA GLU A 73 1.32 1.88 2.61
C GLU A 73 0.49 2.98 1.93
N ILE A 74 -0.78 3.15 2.30
CA ILE A 74 -1.69 4.06 1.58
C ILE A 74 -1.19 5.52 1.56
N VAL A 75 -0.53 5.96 2.62
CA VAL A 75 -0.03 7.33 2.78
C VAL A 75 1.18 7.61 1.91
N LYS A 76 1.96 6.58 1.55
CA LYS A 76 3.11 6.71 0.65
C LYS A 76 2.67 7.10 -0.76
N TYR A 77 1.50 6.62 -1.19
CA TYR A 77 0.93 6.93 -2.49
C TYR A 77 0.15 8.24 -2.51
N PHE A 78 -0.52 8.60 -1.41
CA PHE A 78 -1.38 9.78 -1.35
C PHE A 78 -0.96 10.73 -0.22
N PRO A 79 0.06 11.58 -0.42
CA PRO A 79 0.56 12.49 0.63
C PRO A 79 -0.49 13.49 1.14
N ALA A 80 -1.48 13.85 0.32
CA ALA A 80 -2.57 14.78 0.67
C ALA A 80 -3.81 14.08 1.28
N LEU A 81 -3.76 12.76 1.49
CA LEU A 81 -4.91 11.98 1.95
C LEU A 81 -5.30 12.36 3.38
N ALA A 82 -6.56 12.73 3.56
CA ALA A 82 -7.16 13.02 4.87
C ALA A 82 -7.85 11.77 5.44
N SER A 83 -8.48 10.97 4.57
CA SER A 83 -9.18 9.76 4.98
C SER A 83 -9.34 8.75 3.85
N ALA A 84 -9.44 7.47 4.21
CA ALA A 84 -9.76 6.41 3.29
C ALA A 84 -10.76 5.41 3.88
N THR A 85 -11.52 4.75 3.02
CA THR A 85 -12.36 3.61 3.40
C THR A 85 -12.13 2.44 2.46
N TRP A 86 -12.08 1.23 3.00
CA TRP A 86 -12.18 0.01 2.22
C TRP A 86 -13.50 -0.68 2.54
N ASN A 87 -14.30 -0.92 1.51
CA ASN A 87 -15.62 -1.53 1.61
C ASN A 87 -15.59 -2.93 1.01
N TYR A 88 -16.13 -3.89 1.74
CA TYR A 88 -16.11 -5.30 1.40
C TYR A 88 -17.52 -5.75 1.05
N THR A 89 -17.72 -6.23 -0.17
CA THR A 89 -18.98 -6.87 -0.58
C THR A 89 -19.02 -8.33 -0.08
N LYS A 90 -20.20 -8.97 -0.12
CA LYS A 90 -20.35 -10.37 0.33
C LYS A 90 -19.41 -11.31 -0.43
N SER A 91 -18.85 -12.28 0.29
CA SER A 91 -18.01 -13.33 -0.29
C SER A 91 -18.87 -14.21 -1.22
N GLY A 92 -18.37 -14.53 -2.41
CA GLY A 92 -19.07 -15.38 -3.38
C GLY A 92 -19.88 -14.64 -4.45
N GLN A 93 -19.83 -13.30 -4.52
CA GLN A 93 -20.59 -12.51 -5.49
C GLN A 93 -19.66 -11.74 -6.46
N CYS A 94 -18.81 -12.47 -7.19
CA CYS A 94 -17.96 -11.93 -8.29
C CYS A 94 -18.02 -12.83 -9.52
N LYS A 95 -19.25 -13.17 -9.93
CA LYS A 95 -19.53 -13.69 -11.27
C LYS A 95 -20.68 -12.89 -11.87
N GLY A 96 -20.55 -11.56 -11.89
CA GLY A 96 -21.63 -10.63 -12.26
C GLY A 96 -21.09 -9.28 -12.74
N ALA A 97 -21.97 -8.28 -12.89
CA ALA A 97 -21.63 -6.92 -13.37
C ALA A 97 -20.29 -6.29 -12.89
N PRO A 98 -19.80 -6.47 -11.64
CA PRO A 98 -18.48 -5.98 -11.22
C PRO A 98 -17.27 -6.64 -11.91
N ASP A 99 -17.45 -7.75 -12.62
CA ASP A 99 -16.42 -8.32 -13.51
C ASP A 99 -16.24 -7.49 -14.78
N GLY A 100 -17.01 -6.41 -15.02
CA GLY A 100 -17.07 -5.69 -16.30
C GLY A 100 -15.72 -5.55 -17.02
N THR A 101 -14.71 -4.94 -16.40
CA THR A 101 -13.37 -4.84 -17.02
C THR A 101 -12.71 -6.21 -17.17
N GLY A 102 -12.70 -7.05 -16.14
CA GLY A 102 -12.06 -8.38 -16.21
C GLY A 102 -12.70 -9.33 -17.21
N SER A 103 -14.02 -9.28 -17.36
CA SER A 103 -14.79 -10.07 -18.33
C SER A 103 -14.48 -9.63 -19.75
N ILE A 104 -14.42 -8.31 -20.00
CA ILE A 104 -14.02 -7.79 -21.32
C ILE A 104 -12.60 -8.24 -21.66
N ILE A 105 -11.66 -8.08 -20.73
CA ILE A 105 -10.26 -8.50 -20.93
C ILE A 105 -10.16 -10.00 -21.27
N LYS A 106 -10.87 -10.86 -20.51
CA LYS A 106 -10.90 -12.31 -20.78
C LYS A 106 -11.51 -12.63 -22.15
N GLN A 107 -12.68 -12.09 -22.44
CA GLN A 107 -13.33 -12.29 -23.75
C GLN A 107 -12.48 -11.78 -24.92
N SER A 108 -11.74 -10.69 -24.73
CA SER A 108 -10.80 -10.18 -25.74
C SER A 108 -9.63 -11.12 -25.98
N ALA A 109 -9.07 -11.71 -24.92
CA ALA A 109 -8.02 -12.72 -25.05
C ALA A 109 -8.56 -13.99 -25.74
N ASP A 110 -9.71 -14.50 -25.30
CA ASP A 110 -10.37 -15.68 -25.88
C ASP A 110 -10.66 -15.48 -27.39
N LYS A 111 -11.12 -14.28 -27.76
CA LYS A 111 -11.37 -13.91 -29.17
C LYS A 111 -10.08 -13.88 -29.98
N ALA A 112 -8.99 -13.30 -29.44
CA ALA A 112 -7.71 -13.27 -30.12
C ALA A 112 -7.17 -14.69 -30.38
N VAL A 113 -7.29 -15.60 -29.40
CA VAL A 113 -6.94 -17.02 -29.55
C VAL A 113 -7.80 -17.70 -30.61
N THR A 114 -9.11 -17.46 -30.59
CA THR A 114 -10.05 -18.03 -31.57
C THR A 114 -9.75 -17.57 -33.00
N GLU A 115 -9.23 -16.35 -33.17
CA GLU A 115 -8.79 -15.80 -34.46
C GLU A 115 -7.38 -16.27 -34.88
N GLY A 116 -6.77 -17.20 -34.13
CA GLY A 116 -5.48 -17.81 -34.46
C GLY A 116 -4.26 -17.07 -33.91
N ASN A 117 -4.41 -16.20 -32.89
CA ASN A 117 -3.29 -15.56 -32.21
C ASN A 117 -2.89 -16.35 -30.97
N ASP A 118 -1.62 -16.74 -30.86
CA ASP A 118 -1.12 -17.36 -29.63
C ASP A 118 -0.82 -16.32 -28.54
N ILE A 119 -1.20 -16.63 -27.30
CA ILE A 119 -0.93 -15.81 -26.11
C ILE A 119 -0.17 -16.66 -25.08
N PRO A 120 1.15 -16.89 -25.29
CA PRO A 120 1.94 -17.77 -24.42
C PRO A 120 2.30 -17.13 -23.08
N ASP A 121 2.32 -15.80 -22.99
CA ASP A 121 2.82 -15.06 -21.84
C ASP A 121 2.09 -13.73 -21.62
N VAL A 122 2.48 -13.03 -20.54
CA VAL A 122 1.88 -11.76 -20.12
C VAL A 122 2.16 -10.62 -21.11
N ASP A 123 3.29 -10.66 -21.82
CA ASP A 123 3.68 -9.60 -22.76
C ASP A 123 2.87 -9.71 -24.06
N ALA A 124 2.66 -10.94 -24.55
CA ALA A 124 1.75 -11.24 -25.63
C ALA A 124 0.32 -10.80 -25.26
N LEU A 125 -0.13 -11.10 -24.03
CA LEU A 125 -1.43 -10.65 -23.54
C LEU A 125 -1.50 -9.12 -23.50
N PHE A 126 -0.47 -8.45 -22.99
CA PHE A 126 -0.40 -6.99 -22.93
C PHE A 126 -0.58 -6.37 -24.33
N LYS A 127 0.18 -6.89 -25.31
CA LYS A 127 0.13 -6.43 -26.69
C LYS A 127 -1.26 -6.57 -27.30
N VAL A 128 -1.87 -7.76 -27.17
CA VAL A 128 -3.22 -8.05 -27.64
C VAL A 128 -4.24 -7.07 -27.04
N LEU A 129 -4.16 -6.82 -25.73
CA LEU A 129 -5.09 -5.93 -25.05
C LEU A 129 -4.91 -4.46 -25.47
N ARG A 130 -3.66 -4.01 -25.67
CA ARG A 130 -3.37 -2.64 -26.12
C ARG A 130 -3.86 -2.36 -27.54
N GLU A 131 -3.69 -3.32 -28.44
CA GLU A 131 -4.07 -3.16 -29.85
C GLU A 131 -5.59 -3.23 -30.04
N ARG A 132 -6.27 -4.11 -29.30
CA ARG A 132 -7.69 -4.39 -29.49
C ARG A 132 -8.62 -3.60 -28.58
N TYR A 133 -8.10 -3.01 -27.49
CA TYR A 133 -8.94 -2.41 -26.46
C TYR A 133 -8.40 -1.09 -25.91
N THR A 134 -8.83 0.01 -26.52
CA THR A 134 -8.41 1.38 -26.18
C THR A 134 -9.21 2.01 -25.03
N GLY A 135 -10.35 1.41 -24.64
CA GLY A 135 -11.25 1.95 -23.61
C GLY A 135 -10.80 1.72 -22.16
N VAL A 136 -9.78 0.90 -21.95
CA VAL A 136 -9.22 0.59 -20.62
C VAL A 136 -7.73 0.86 -20.61
N PHE A 137 -7.30 1.49 -19.53
CA PHE A 137 -5.87 1.62 -19.28
C PHE A 137 -5.33 0.27 -18.79
N VAL A 138 -4.42 -0.32 -19.54
CA VAL A 138 -3.76 -1.58 -19.21
C VAL A 138 -2.29 -1.28 -18.87
N THR A 139 -1.80 -1.88 -17.80
CA THR A 139 -0.38 -1.79 -17.38
C THR A 139 0.05 -3.10 -16.72
N THR A 140 1.36 -3.30 -16.55
CA THR A 140 1.95 -4.48 -15.91
C THR A 140 2.27 -4.20 -14.43
N ALA A 141 2.30 -5.26 -13.62
CA ALA A 141 2.75 -5.23 -12.23
C ALA A 141 3.95 -6.19 -12.05
N SER A 142 4.95 -5.80 -11.26
CA SER A 142 6.28 -6.42 -11.23
C SER A 142 6.51 -7.21 -9.95
N GLU A 143 7.02 -8.44 -10.07
CA GLU A 143 7.36 -9.28 -8.91
C GLU A 143 8.39 -8.65 -7.97
N SER A 144 9.29 -7.80 -8.50
CA SER A 144 10.29 -7.12 -7.68
C SER A 144 9.64 -6.31 -6.55
N ASP A 145 8.49 -5.69 -6.81
CA ASP A 145 7.78 -4.86 -5.84
C ASP A 145 7.10 -5.68 -4.74
N ILE A 146 6.65 -6.91 -5.06
CA ILE A 146 6.08 -7.84 -4.08
C ILE A 146 7.12 -8.13 -2.99
N THR A 147 8.36 -8.44 -3.39
CA THR A 147 9.43 -8.75 -2.44
C THR A 147 9.80 -7.57 -1.54
N VAL A 148 9.67 -6.33 -2.05
CA VAL A 148 9.91 -5.10 -1.26
C VAL A 148 8.83 -4.94 -0.21
N ILE A 149 7.56 -5.14 -0.58
CA ILE A 149 6.43 -5.08 0.36
C ILE A 149 6.60 -6.16 1.44
N GLU A 150 6.88 -7.40 1.06
CA GLU A 150 7.10 -8.51 2.00
C GLU A 150 8.20 -8.22 3.02
N LYS A 151 9.34 -7.70 2.58
CA LYS A 151 10.47 -7.34 3.46
C LYS A 151 10.15 -6.19 4.42
N SER A 152 9.18 -5.34 4.07
CA SER A 152 8.74 -4.23 4.92
C SER A 152 7.76 -4.64 6.03
N LEU A 153 7.24 -5.88 5.98
CA LEU A 153 6.26 -6.36 6.94
C LEU A 153 6.91 -6.70 8.29
N PRO A 154 6.24 -6.37 9.41
CA PRO A 154 6.71 -6.81 10.72
C PRO A 154 6.52 -8.32 10.87
N GLN A 155 7.40 -8.96 11.65
CA GLN A 155 7.35 -10.41 11.89
C GLN A 155 6.00 -10.87 12.49
N ARG A 156 5.36 -10.01 13.29
CA ARG A 156 4.07 -10.32 13.93
C ARG A 156 3.08 -9.17 13.78
N ILE A 157 2.10 -9.36 12.92
CA ILE A 157 0.93 -8.47 12.83
C ILE A 157 -0.16 -8.97 13.78
N LYS A 158 -0.60 -8.09 14.69
CA LYS A 158 -1.71 -8.36 15.61
C LYS A 158 -2.98 -8.72 14.81
N PRO A 159 -3.57 -9.90 15.02
CA PRO A 159 -4.80 -10.26 14.32
C PRO A 159 -5.97 -9.38 14.74
N PHE A 160 -6.84 -9.07 13.78
CA PHE A 160 -8.13 -8.45 14.07
C PHE A 160 -9.14 -9.56 14.42
N VAL A 161 -9.59 -9.62 15.67
CA VAL A 161 -10.62 -10.59 16.09
C VAL A 161 -11.98 -10.16 15.52
N GLY A 162 -12.65 -11.08 14.81
CA GLY A 162 -13.94 -10.80 14.19
C GLY A 162 -13.86 -10.27 12.75
N THR A 163 -12.75 -10.50 12.03
CA THR A 163 -12.56 -10.11 10.62
C THR A 163 -13.75 -10.42 9.71
N MET A 164 -14.40 -11.57 9.90
CA MET A 164 -15.55 -11.98 9.07
C MET A 164 -16.78 -11.09 9.24
N LYS A 165 -16.90 -10.35 10.35
CA LYS A 165 -17.98 -9.40 10.59
C LYS A 165 -17.73 -8.04 9.93
N VAL A 166 -16.51 -7.79 9.47
CA VAL A 166 -16.09 -6.49 8.91
C VAL A 166 -16.57 -6.36 7.46
N HIS A 167 -17.34 -5.32 7.19
CA HIS A 167 -17.77 -4.92 5.84
C HIS A 167 -17.22 -3.55 5.41
N GLN A 168 -16.69 -2.77 6.36
CA GLN A 168 -15.97 -1.54 6.06
C GLN A 168 -14.87 -1.32 7.09
N ILE A 169 -13.69 -0.94 6.63
CA ILE A 169 -12.65 -0.32 7.46
C ILE A 169 -12.49 1.13 7.03
N SER A 170 -12.24 2.01 8.00
CA SER A 170 -11.92 3.41 7.73
C SER A 170 -10.63 3.82 8.41
N TRP A 171 -9.84 4.59 7.68
CA TRP A 171 -8.58 5.17 8.10
C TRP A 171 -8.66 6.70 8.02
N CYS A 172 -7.98 7.40 8.93
CA CYS A 172 -7.85 8.85 8.87
C CYS A 172 -6.43 9.28 9.25
N ARG A 173 -6.00 10.41 8.69
CA ARG A 173 -4.67 10.97 8.95
C ARG A 173 -4.44 11.32 10.43
N ALA A 174 -5.49 11.72 11.15
CA ALA A 174 -5.41 12.06 12.57
C ALA A 174 -5.09 10.84 13.46
N LYS A 175 -5.28 9.62 12.97
CA LYS A 175 -4.97 8.37 13.68
C LYS A 175 -4.29 7.38 12.72
N PRO A 176 -3.08 7.70 12.24
CA PRO A 176 -2.48 7.06 11.06
C PRO A 176 -2.19 5.57 11.29
N SER A 177 -1.93 5.17 12.53
CA SER A 177 -1.63 3.78 12.91
C SER A 177 -2.88 2.99 13.33
N SER A 178 -4.09 3.47 13.00
CA SER A 178 -5.33 2.81 13.41
C SER A 178 -6.38 2.73 12.30
N ILE A 179 -7.25 1.74 12.43
CA ILE A 179 -8.47 1.61 11.65
C ILE A 179 -9.70 1.49 12.54
N ASP A 180 -10.81 2.01 12.06
CA ASP A 180 -12.14 1.74 12.60
C ASP A 180 -12.88 0.73 11.73
N ALA A 181 -13.22 -0.42 12.31
CA ALA A 181 -13.97 -1.46 11.62
C ALA A 181 -15.48 -1.34 11.88
N ARG A 182 -16.27 -1.64 10.85
CA ARG A 182 -17.73 -1.54 10.86
C ARG A 182 -18.39 -2.79 10.27
N SER A 183 -19.56 -3.15 10.81
CA SER A 183 -20.35 -4.31 10.38
C SER A 183 -21.11 -4.08 9.08
N LEU A 184 -21.34 -2.82 8.70
CA LEU A 184 -21.88 -2.37 7.43
C LEU A 184 -21.19 -1.07 7.00
N SER A 185 -21.16 -0.81 5.69
CA SER A 185 -20.66 0.47 5.16
C SER A 185 -21.51 1.64 5.65
N CYS A 186 -20.85 2.67 6.18
CA CYS A 186 -21.48 3.92 6.57
C CYS A 186 -20.74 5.09 5.92
N PHE A 187 -21.47 5.93 5.21
CA PHE A 187 -20.95 7.16 4.58
C PHE A 187 -21.49 8.44 5.25
N LYS A 188 -22.32 8.29 6.29
CA LYS A 188 -22.83 9.41 7.10
C LYS A 188 -21.83 9.82 8.19
N CYS A 189 -21.15 8.85 8.80
CA CYS A 189 -20.14 9.12 9.82
C CYS A 189 -18.77 9.36 9.18
N LYS A 190 -18.09 10.43 9.58
CA LYS A 190 -16.73 10.75 9.13
C LYS A 190 -15.76 9.57 9.39
N PRO A 191 -14.89 9.22 8.43
CA PRO A 191 -13.81 8.25 8.64
C PRO A 191 -12.94 8.62 9.85
N GLY A 192 -12.50 7.64 10.63
CA GLY A 192 -11.68 7.83 11.83
C GLY A 192 -12.42 8.22 13.12
N ASN A 193 -13.71 8.50 13.01
CA ASN A 193 -14.61 8.61 14.16
C ASN A 193 -15.31 7.27 14.39
N LYS A 194 -15.59 7.01 15.68
CA LYS A 194 -16.42 5.88 16.09
C LYS A 194 -17.81 6.02 15.47
N CYS A 195 -18.19 5.07 14.62
CA CYS A 195 -19.49 5.08 13.95
C CYS A 195 -20.60 4.71 14.93
N ILE A 196 -21.63 5.55 15.06
CA ILE A 196 -22.77 5.25 15.95
C ILE A 196 -23.70 4.16 15.39
N HIS A 197 -23.66 3.89 14.08
CA HIS A 197 -24.59 2.99 13.41
C HIS A 197 -24.11 1.53 13.43
N TYR A 198 -22.85 1.30 13.07
CA TYR A 198 -22.34 -0.03 12.72
C TYR A 198 -20.92 -0.30 13.25
N HIS A 199 -20.45 0.43 14.26
CA HIS A 199 -19.10 0.23 14.77
C HIS A 199 -18.93 -1.16 15.40
N ILE A 200 -17.83 -1.82 15.05
CA ILE A 200 -17.40 -3.06 15.68
C ILE A 200 -16.31 -2.76 16.72
N LYS A 201 -15.18 -2.23 16.24
CA LYS A 201 -13.97 -2.05 17.03
C LYS A 201 -12.98 -1.16 16.31
N SER A 202 -12.22 -0.38 17.07
CA SER A 202 -11.01 0.29 16.60
C SER A 202 -9.79 -0.62 16.83
N HIS A 203 -8.91 -0.70 15.85
CA HIS A 203 -7.69 -1.49 15.91
C HIS A 203 -6.49 -0.62 15.60
N SER A 204 -5.56 -0.55 16.55
CA SER A 204 -4.31 0.17 16.42
C SER A 204 -3.16 -0.81 16.22
N TYR A 205 -2.32 -0.51 15.24
CA TYR A 205 -1.03 -1.13 15.03
C TYR A 205 -0.02 -0.30 15.81
N GLN A 206 0.75 -0.93 16.69
CA GLN A 206 1.92 -0.26 17.24
C GLN A 206 2.93 -0.13 16.10
N ASP A 207 3.42 1.08 15.90
CA ASP A 207 4.69 1.23 15.23
C ASP A 207 5.73 0.58 16.14
N GLU A 208 6.50 -0.38 15.63
CA GLU A 208 7.79 -0.68 16.26
C GLU A 208 8.62 0.60 16.08
N MET A 209 8.45 1.57 16.99
CA MET A 209 9.44 2.61 17.17
C MET A 209 10.74 1.88 17.48
N VAL A 210 11.80 2.16 16.73
CA VAL A 210 13.14 1.76 17.14
C VAL A 210 13.30 2.27 18.57
N ASP A 211 13.58 1.35 19.50
CA ASP A 211 13.82 1.71 20.88
C ASP A 211 15.12 2.52 20.95
N ASN A 212 15.00 3.83 20.82
CA ASN A 212 16.14 4.73 20.82
C ASN A 212 16.83 4.79 22.20
N SER A 213 16.20 4.25 23.25
CA SER A 213 16.83 4.15 24.57
C SER A 213 18.02 3.16 24.58
N ALA A 214 18.10 2.27 23.59
CA ALA A 214 19.22 1.35 23.39
C ALA A 214 20.38 1.95 22.56
N ILE A 215 20.21 3.14 21.98
CA ILE A 215 21.24 3.81 21.18
C ILE A 215 22.24 4.48 22.11
N LYS A 216 23.43 3.89 22.22
CA LYS A 216 24.55 4.46 22.97
C LYS A 216 25.46 5.25 22.06
N ILE A 217 26.11 6.28 22.61
CA ILE A 217 27.26 6.93 21.98
C ILE A 217 28.26 5.84 21.53
N ASN A 218 28.80 5.98 20.32
CA ASN A 218 29.64 5.03 19.58
C ASN A 218 28.93 3.77 19.04
N SER A 219 27.59 3.73 19.07
CA SER A 219 26.84 2.67 18.37
C SER A 219 26.80 2.94 16.87
N TRP A 220 26.79 1.86 16.09
CA TRP A 220 26.60 1.93 14.65
C TRP A 220 25.12 1.84 14.29
N VAL A 221 24.62 2.84 13.55
CA VAL A 221 23.20 2.98 13.17
C VAL A 221 23.04 3.20 11.66
N ALA A 222 21.91 2.72 11.12
CA ALA A 222 21.49 3.03 9.76
C ALA A 222 20.47 4.18 9.76
N VAL A 223 20.67 5.17 8.89
CA VAL A 223 19.87 6.40 8.82
C VAL A 223 19.37 6.61 7.40
N GLN A 224 18.10 6.99 7.25
CA GLN A 224 17.50 7.36 5.97
C GLN A 224 17.50 8.89 5.81
N SER A 225 17.98 9.40 4.68
CA SER A 225 17.85 10.81 4.29
C SER A 225 16.83 10.95 3.16
N GLU A 226 16.18 12.11 3.06
CA GLU A 226 15.08 12.37 2.12
C GLU A 226 15.50 12.24 0.64
N ASP A 227 16.80 12.39 0.32
CA ASP A 227 17.28 12.47 -1.06
C ASP A 227 18.09 11.26 -1.57
N GLU A 228 18.52 10.30 -0.73
CA GLU A 228 19.22 9.09 -1.20
C GLU A 228 19.04 7.87 -0.26
N TRP A 229 18.91 6.69 -0.85
CA TRP A 229 18.99 5.39 -0.17
C TRP A 229 20.45 5.07 0.21
N CYS A 230 21.05 5.85 1.09
CA CYS A 230 22.36 5.53 1.62
C CYS A 230 22.21 4.66 2.88
N SER A 231 22.27 3.34 2.71
CA SER A 231 22.45 2.38 3.81
C SER A 231 23.88 2.46 4.38
N GLN A 232 24.32 3.66 4.73
CA GLN A 232 25.63 3.88 5.32
C GLN A 232 25.50 3.69 6.82
N VAL A 233 26.36 2.81 7.34
CA VAL A 233 26.53 2.54 8.77
C VAL A 233 27.23 3.76 9.38
N ARG A 234 26.65 4.34 10.42
CA ARG A 234 27.09 5.64 10.98
C ARG A 234 27.36 5.52 12.47
N GLU A 235 28.37 6.23 12.94
CA GLU A 235 28.70 6.26 14.37
C GLU A 235 27.89 7.36 15.07
N VAL A 236 27.22 7.02 16.16
CA VAL A 236 26.51 7.99 17.02
C VAL A 236 27.53 8.77 17.85
N VAL A 237 27.58 10.08 17.64
CA VAL A 237 28.53 10.98 18.32
C VAL A 237 27.90 11.58 19.58
N GLU A 238 26.61 11.88 19.52
CA GLU A 238 25.91 12.60 20.58
C GLU A 238 24.42 12.22 20.55
N VAL A 239 23.81 12.13 21.73
CA VAL A 239 22.37 11.91 21.90
C VAL A 239 21.88 13.00 22.84
N ILE A 240 21.00 13.89 22.36
CA ILE A 240 20.39 14.95 23.15
C ILE A 240 18.87 14.77 23.03
N ASP A 241 18.23 14.32 24.11
CA ASP A 241 16.80 14.01 24.16
C ASP A 241 16.33 13.07 23.02
N GLU A 242 15.60 13.60 22.02
CA GLU A 242 15.10 12.87 20.84
C GLU A 242 15.94 13.08 19.57
N ASP A 243 16.98 13.92 19.64
CA ASP A 243 17.89 14.24 18.54
C ASP A 243 19.19 13.46 18.66
N ILE A 244 19.63 12.87 17.54
CA ILE A 244 20.85 12.05 17.49
C ILE A 244 21.80 12.68 16.49
N LYS A 245 23.04 12.90 16.91
CA LYS A 245 24.10 13.39 16.03
C LYS A 245 24.94 12.22 15.57
N VAL A 246 25.15 12.11 14.26
CA VAL A 246 25.88 11.00 13.66
C VAL A 246 27.03 11.47 12.77
N ASN A 247 28.13 10.69 12.77
CA ASN A 247 29.25 10.86 11.86
C ASN A 247 29.10 9.96 10.62
N PHE A 248 29.57 10.46 9.47
CA PHE A 248 29.50 9.77 8.18
C PHE A 248 30.79 8.98 7.95
N MET A 249 30.67 7.69 7.66
CA MET A 249 31.78 6.95 7.03
C MET A 249 31.79 7.24 5.52
N ILE A 250 32.31 8.40 5.13
CA ILE A 250 32.77 8.62 3.76
C ILE A 250 34.24 9.02 3.88
N ARG A 251 35.11 8.34 3.13
CA ARG A 251 36.52 8.71 3.03
C ARG A 251 36.62 10.18 2.62
N ALA A 252 37.25 10.96 3.49
CA ALA A 252 37.62 12.37 3.35
C ALA A 252 36.47 13.40 3.39
N GLY A 253 36.29 14.02 4.57
CA GLY A 253 36.11 15.49 4.64
C GLY A 253 34.73 16.07 4.94
N GLN A 254 33.66 15.30 5.17
CA GLN A 254 32.34 15.87 5.50
C GLN A 254 32.02 15.87 7.00
N GLN A 255 31.47 17.01 7.45
CA GLN A 255 31.12 17.33 8.84
C GLN A 255 29.85 16.59 9.32
N SER A 256 29.78 16.37 10.65
CA SER A 256 28.64 15.79 11.37
C SER A 256 27.30 16.42 11.02
N VAL A 257 26.23 15.63 10.90
CA VAL A 257 24.87 16.12 10.65
C VAL A 257 23.95 15.68 11.81
N ASN A 258 23.06 16.59 12.21
CA ASN A 258 22.02 16.32 13.20
C ASN A 258 20.83 15.65 12.51
N ILE A 259 20.33 14.55 13.09
CA ILE A 259 19.17 13.83 12.58
C ILE A 259 18.16 13.62 13.71
N THR A 260 16.89 13.68 13.37
CA THR A 260 15.80 13.38 14.29
C THR A 260 15.61 11.87 14.41
N SER A 261 15.20 11.42 15.61
CA SER A 261 14.90 10.02 15.93
C SER A 261 13.97 9.30 14.93
N SER A 262 13.09 10.04 14.25
CA SER A 262 12.17 9.52 13.23
C SER A 262 12.85 8.98 11.97
N SER A 263 14.13 9.30 11.76
CA SER A 263 14.88 8.98 10.53
C SER A 263 15.81 7.77 10.68
N LEU A 264 15.76 7.09 11.83
CA LEU A 264 16.59 5.93 12.18
C LEU A 264 15.90 4.62 11.81
N LEU A 265 16.63 3.72 11.16
CA LEU A 265 16.06 2.48 10.63
C LEU A 265 16.39 1.21 11.43
N LYS A 266 17.52 1.14 12.17
CA LYS A 266 17.89 0.03 13.09
C LYS A 266 19.32 0.19 13.66
N GLN A 267 19.57 -0.44 14.82
CA GLN A 267 20.91 -0.73 15.36
C GLN A 267 21.45 -2.00 14.70
N THR A 268 22.66 -1.95 14.15
CA THR A 268 23.36 -3.18 13.70
C THR A 268 24.15 -3.75 14.88
N ALA A 269 23.90 -5.01 15.23
CA ALA A 269 24.70 -5.71 16.24
C ALA A 269 26.17 -5.73 15.81
N SER A 270 27.04 -5.46 16.78
CA SER A 270 28.50 -5.45 16.66
C SER A 270 29.03 -6.70 15.95
N GLY A 271 29.70 -6.50 14.82
CA GLY A 271 30.38 -7.58 14.10
C GLY A 271 30.59 -7.29 12.61
N PHE A 272 31.31 -6.21 12.27
CA PHE A 272 32.01 -6.13 10.99
C PHE A 272 33.47 -5.80 11.30
N LEU A 273 34.26 -6.86 11.43
CA LEU A 273 35.67 -6.92 11.09
C LEU A 273 35.80 -7.82 9.87
#